data_AF-A0A4U3A5L3-F1
#
_entry.id   AF-A0A4U3A5L3-F1
#
_cell.length_a   1.000
_cell.length_b   1.000
_cell.length_c   1.000
_cell.angle_alpha   90.00
_cell.angle_beta   90.00
_cell.angle_gamma   90.00
#
_symmetry.space_group_name_H-M   'P 1'
#
loop_
_entity.id
_entity.type
_entity.pdbx_description
1 polymer ?
#
loop_
_entity_poly.entity_id
_entity_poly.type
_entity_poly.pdbx_seq_one_letter_code
_entity_poly.pdbx_strand_id
1 'polypeptide(L)'
;LEMIKTKTCKDELESVLAEAVRYSFNLDVEPAVRLQLFTVNENEHVLLILLHHIVGDGWSLQPLTRDFTAAYKARCQGNRVQLETLPVQYADYALWQQQLLGDETTPESLISTQLEFWKKELEGLPDKIELPTDYQRPIETSYRGETIHFQIDAGMHSRLVELARKNGVSLFMVLQAGLSALFTRLGAGTDIPIGSPIAGRNDDALSDIVGLFVNTLVLRTNTSGDPSFKELLNRVKQSNLAAY
;
A
#
# COMPACT_ATOMS: atom_id res chain seq x y z
N LEU A 1 17.20 -13.04 15.50
CA LEU A 1 17.47 -11.74 14.85
C LEU A 1 18.67 -11.11 15.54
N GLU A 2 19.80 -11.03 14.85
CA GLU A 2 20.98 -10.33 15.36
C GLU A 2 20.92 -8.86 14.93
N MET A 3 21.22 -7.94 15.84
CA MET A 3 21.26 -6.51 15.54
C MET A 3 22.65 -6.14 15.01
N ILE A 4 22.70 -5.68 13.77
CA ILE A 4 23.91 -5.20 13.12
C ILE A 4 24.27 -3.84 13.71
N LYS A 5 25.54 -3.61 13.98
CA LYS A 5 26.03 -2.33 14.50
C LYS A 5 27.02 -1.73 13.52
N THR A 6 26.77 -0.51 13.09
CA THR A 6 27.62 0.21 12.15
C THR A 6 28.01 1.54 12.77
N LYS A 7 29.31 1.87 12.77
CA LYS A 7 29.76 3.23 13.07
C LYS A 7 29.80 4.02 11.76
N THR A 8 29.32 5.26 11.79
CA THR A 8 29.31 6.16 10.64
C THR A 8 29.46 7.60 11.14
N CYS A 9 29.53 8.57 10.23
CA CYS A 9 29.47 9.99 10.56
C CYS A 9 28.25 10.63 9.88
N LYS A 10 27.96 11.88 10.23
CA LYS A 10 26.79 12.59 9.71
C LYS A 10 26.81 12.70 8.17
N ASP A 11 27.99 12.91 7.60
CA ASP A 11 28.15 13.12 6.16
C ASP A 11 27.95 11.83 5.34
N GLU A 12 28.17 10.66 5.95
CA GLU A 12 28.03 9.35 5.30
C GLU A 12 26.69 8.67 5.58
N LEU A 13 25.94 9.15 6.59
CA LEU A 13 24.74 8.51 7.11
C LEU A 13 23.70 8.21 6.03
N GLU A 14 23.41 9.17 5.15
CA GLU A 14 22.43 8.99 4.08
C GLU A 14 22.84 7.88 3.10
N SER A 15 24.13 7.84 2.72
CA SER A 15 24.65 6.83 1.80
C SER A 15 24.60 5.43 2.41
N VAL A 16 25.04 5.27 3.67
CA VAL A 16 25.04 3.95 4.33
C VAL A 16 23.62 3.46 4.63
N LEU A 17 22.68 4.37 4.91
CA LEU A 17 21.26 4.02 5.02
C LEU A 17 20.69 3.59 3.67
N ALA A 18 20.98 4.34 2.60
CA ALA A 18 20.52 4.02 1.24
C ALA A 18 21.06 2.67 0.75
N GLU A 19 22.26 2.27 1.16
CA GLU A 19 22.81 0.94 0.91
C GLU A 19 22.08 -0.12 1.75
N ALA A 20 21.90 0.12 3.05
CA ALA A 20 21.29 -0.84 3.96
C ALA A 20 19.82 -1.19 3.60
N VAL A 21 19.03 -0.21 3.14
CA VAL A 21 17.63 -0.43 2.72
C VAL A 21 17.51 -1.23 1.41
N ARG A 22 18.58 -1.34 0.63
CA ARG A 22 18.62 -2.13 -0.62
C ARG A 22 18.90 -3.60 -0.38
N TYR A 23 18.99 -4.03 0.87
CA TYR A 23 19.18 -5.44 1.16
C TYR A 23 18.02 -6.30 0.63
N SER A 24 18.38 -7.32 -0.15
CA SER A 24 17.43 -8.31 -0.65
C SER A 24 17.40 -9.51 0.29
N PHE A 25 16.23 -9.80 0.83
CA PHE A 25 16.02 -10.96 1.70
C PHE A 25 15.99 -12.25 0.89
N ASN A 26 16.64 -13.30 1.38
CA ASN A 26 16.38 -14.67 0.95
C ASN A 26 15.30 -15.29 1.85
N LEU A 27 14.04 -15.14 1.43
CA LEU A 27 12.86 -15.54 2.22
C LEU A 27 12.80 -17.03 2.58
N ASP A 28 13.57 -17.89 1.89
CA ASP A 28 13.60 -19.33 2.16
C ASP A 28 14.43 -19.68 3.42
N VAL A 29 15.40 -18.83 3.78
CA VAL A 29 16.43 -19.18 4.77
C VAL A 29 16.67 -18.12 5.84
N GLU A 30 16.08 -16.93 5.71
CA GLU A 30 16.17 -15.88 6.74
C GLU A 30 14.83 -15.21 7.03
N PRO A 31 14.63 -14.71 8.27
CA PRO A 31 13.50 -13.87 8.58
C PRO A 31 13.48 -12.59 7.72
N ALA A 32 12.29 -12.23 7.28
CA ALA A 32 11.97 -11.03 6.50
C ALA A 32 12.09 -9.70 7.28
N VAL A 33 12.96 -9.64 8.28
CA VAL A 33 13.22 -8.45 9.10
C VAL A 33 14.70 -8.35 9.48
N ARG A 34 15.28 -7.15 9.36
CA ARG A 34 16.64 -6.82 9.80
C ARG A 34 16.65 -5.57 10.67
N LEU A 35 17.54 -5.60 11.64
CA LEU A 35 17.78 -4.50 12.58
C LEU A 35 19.22 -4.04 12.43
N GLN A 36 19.43 -2.75 12.20
CA GLN A 36 20.75 -2.16 12.11
C GLN A 36 20.80 -0.85 12.88
N LEU A 37 21.73 -0.76 13.83
CA LEU A 37 21.98 0.42 14.63
C LEU A 37 23.21 1.15 14.08
N PHE A 38 22.99 2.35 13.56
CA PHE A 38 24.03 3.27 13.14
C PHE A 38 24.40 4.18 14.31
N THR A 39 25.67 4.19 14.69
CA THR A 39 26.22 5.10 15.71
C THR A 39 26.92 6.25 14.99
N VAL A 40 26.35 7.45 15.05
CA VAL A 40 26.90 8.67 14.43
C VAL A 40 27.91 9.32 15.39
N ASN A 41 27.56 9.36 16.67
CA ASN A 41 28.43 9.78 17.78
C ASN A 41 27.91 9.18 19.10
N GLU A 42 28.47 9.59 20.24
CA GLU A 42 28.11 9.04 21.56
C GLU A 42 26.63 9.23 21.95
N ASN A 43 25.96 10.25 21.42
CA ASN A 43 24.59 10.61 21.79
C ASN A 43 23.61 10.50 20.62
N GLU A 44 24.09 10.27 19.40
CA GLU A 44 23.28 10.25 18.18
C GLU A 44 23.37 8.89 17.51
N HIS A 45 22.22 8.24 17.42
CA HIS A 45 22.07 6.91 16.86
C HIS A 45 20.85 6.88 15.95
N VAL A 46 20.94 6.10 14.88
CA VAL A 46 19.81 5.82 13.97
C VAL A 46 19.57 4.32 13.98
N LEU A 47 18.34 3.91 14.30
CA LEU A 47 17.92 2.53 14.20
C LEU A 47 17.14 2.33 12.89
N LEU A 48 17.68 1.50 12.01
CA LEU A 48 16.96 0.99 10.85
C LEU A 48 16.28 -0.32 11.22
N ILE A 49 14.96 -0.35 11.06
CA ILE A 49 14.15 -1.57 11.07
C ILE A 49 13.71 -1.79 9.62
N LEU A 50 14.37 -2.72 8.93
CA LEU A 50 14.04 -3.07 7.56
C LEU A 50 13.13 -4.29 7.56
N LEU A 51 11.93 -4.16 7.01
CA LEU A 51 10.97 -5.25 6.85
C LEU A 51 10.72 -5.52 5.37
N HIS A 52 10.66 -6.78 4.99
CA HIS A 52 10.12 -7.16 3.69
C HIS A 52 8.59 -7.03 3.73
N HIS A 53 7.98 -6.55 2.63
CA HIS A 53 6.54 -6.29 2.59
C HIS A 53 5.69 -7.56 2.82
N ILE A 54 6.27 -8.76 2.65
CA ILE A 54 5.61 -10.06 2.94
C ILE A 54 5.18 -10.24 4.41
N VAL A 55 5.84 -9.56 5.36
CA VAL A 55 5.54 -9.66 6.80
C VAL A 55 4.91 -8.40 7.40
N GLY A 56 4.66 -7.38 6.59
CA GLY A 56 4.13 -6.11 7.07
C GLY A 56 3.67 -5.20 5.95
N ASP A 57 2.61 -4.46 6.21
CA ASP A 57 2.07 -3.40 5.36
C ASP A 57 2.19 -2.02 6.03
N GLY A 58 1.73 -0.97 5.34
CA GLY A 58 1.76 0.39 5.89
C GLY A 58 1.03 0.54 7.23
N TRP A 59 -0.04 -0.24 7.44
CA TRP A 59 -0.80 -0.24 8.71
C TRP A 59 0.00 -0.88 9.84
N SER A 60 0.80 -1.90 9.53
CA SER A 60 1.64 -2.62 10.50
C SER A 60 2.72 -1.75 11.15
N LEU A 61 3.09 -0.62 10.55
CA LEU A 61 4.15 0.25 11.09
C LEU A 61 3.77 0.89 12.42
N GLN A 62 2.49 1.22 12.62
CA GLN A 62 2.01 1.82 13.87
C GLN A 62 2.09 0.85 15.07
N PRO A 63 1.47 -0.35 15.05
CA PRO A 63 1.58 -1.29 16.16
C PRO A 63 3.03 -1.74 16.38
N LEU A 64 3.81 -1.95 15.31
CA LEU A 64 5.23 -2.27 15.43
C LEU A 64 6.00 -1.19 16.21
N THR A 65 5.82 0.08 15.85
CA THR A 65 6.52 1.21 16.50
C THR A 65 6.06 1.38 17.95
N ARG A 66 4.75 1.23 18.21
CA ARG A 66 4.17 1.26 19.56
C ARG A 66 4.81 0.20 20.45
N ASP A 67 4.79 -1.05 20.02
CA ASP A 67 5.23 -2.19 20.81
C ASP A 67 6.75 -2.18 21.01
N PHE A 68 7.51 -1.78 19.98
CA PHE A 68 8.94 -1.55 20.09
C PHE A 68 9.26 -0.50 21.15
N THR A 69 8.56 0.64 21.13
CA THR A 69 8.77 1.74 22.09
C THR A 69 8.40 1.32 23.52
N ALA A 70 7.29 0.60 23.69
CA ALA A 70 6.87 0.09 24.99
C ALA A 70 7.89 -0.91 25.55
N ALA A 71 8.35 -1.84 24.73
CA ALA A 71 9.36 -2.83 25.11
C ALA A 71 10.69 -2.17 25.47
N TYR A 72 11.14 -1.18 24.68
CA TYR A 72 12.36 -0.43 24.95
C TYR A 72 12.30 0.28 26.31
N LYS A 73 11.22 1.03 26.58
CA LYS A 73 11.03 1.75 27.85
C LYS A 73 11.03 0.80 29.05
N ALA A 74 10.31 -0.32 28.97
CA ALA A 74 10.28 -1.31 30.04
C ALA A 74 11.68 -1.86 30.32
N ARG A 75 12.45 -2.18 29.27
CA ARG A 75 13.82 -2.68 29.40
C ARG A 75 14.78 -1.65 29.99
N CYS A 76 14.68 -0.38 29.60
CA CYS A 76 15.49 0.71 30.19
C CYS A 76 15.26 0.87 31.70
N GLN A 77 14.06 0.53 32.18
CA GLN A 77 13.69 0.59 33.60
C GLN A 77 13.99 -0.71 34.36
N GLY A 78 14.54 -1.73 33.70
CA GLY A 78 14.73 -3.06 34.30
C GLY A 78 13.43 -3.85 34.50
N ASN A 79 12.32 -3.38 33.92
CA ASN A 79 11.01 -4.02 34.03
C ASN A 79 10.84 -5.12 32.98
N ARG A 80 9.95 -6.08 33.28
CA ARG A 80 9.49 -7.05 32.29
C ARG A 80 8.62 -6.34 31.25
N VAL A 81 8.81 -6.69 29.98
CA VAL A 81 7.93 -6.23 28.89
C VAL A 81 6.54 -6.80 29.09
N GLN A 82 5.53 -5.93 29.16
CA GLN A 82 4.12 -6.29 29.22
C GLN A 82 3.46 -5.70 27.97
N LEU A 83 3.14 -6.56 27.01
CA LEU A 83 2.33 -6.22 25.84
C LEU A 83 1.00 -6.94 25.96
N GLU A 84 -0.04 -6.34 25.41
CA GLU A 84 -1.34 -7.00 25.31
C GLU A 84 -1.22 -8.24 24.41
N THR A 85 -1.86 -9.33 24.82
CA THR A 85 -1.90 -10.54 24.01
C THR A 85 -2.81 -10.31 22.81
N LEU A 86 -2.29 -10.54 21.61
CA LEU A 86 -3.09 -10.48 20.39
C LEU A 86 -4.18 -11.57 20.42
N PRO A 87 -5.44 -11.25 20.07
CA PRO A 87 -6.54 -12.22 20.08
C PRO A 87 -6.35 -13.32 19.02
N VAL A 88 -5.67 -12.99 17.92
CA VAL A 88 -5.34 -13.88 16.79
C VAL A 88 -3.95 -13.54 16.25
N GLN A 89 -3.34 -14.49 15.55
CA GLN A 89 -2.07 -14.35 14.84
C GLN A 89 -2.29 -14.26 13.33
N TYR A 90 -1.28 -13.83 12.58
CA TYR A 90 -1.36 -13.77 11.11
C TYR A 90 -1.65 -15.15 10.47
N ALA A 91 -1.17 -16.24 11.08
CA ALA A 91 -1.49 -17.59 10.62
C ALA A 91 -2.99 -17.91 10.73
N ASP A 92 -3.65 -17.43 11.80
CA ASP A 92 -5.10 -17.60 11.98
C ASP A 92 -5.86 -16.83 10.91
N TYR A 93 -5.42 -15.62 10.56
CA TYR A 93 -5.95 -14.84 9.44
C TYR A 93 -5.80 -15.59 8.11
N ALA A 94 -4.64 -16.16 7.82
CA ALA A 94 -4.42 -16.89 6.57
C ALA A 94 -5.34 -18.13 6.44
N LEU A 95 -5.52 -18.87 7.54
CA LEU A 95 -6.44 -20.01 7.59
C LEU A 95 -7.90 -19.57 7.45
N TRP A 96 -8.28 -18.50 8.16
CA TRP A 96 -9.61 -17.91 8.07
C TRP A 96 -9.92 -17.44 6.65
N GLN A 97 -8.99 -16.75 5.98
CA GLN A 97 -9.18 -16.26 4.62
C GLN A 97 -9.39 -17.43 3.66
N GLN A 98 -8.58 -18.49 3.77
CA GLN A 98 -8.75 -19.70 2.96
C GLN A 98 -10.14 -20.33 3.16
N GLN A 99 -10.60 -20.44 4.41
CA GLN A 99 -11.92 -20.99 4.73
C GLN A 99 -13.07 -20.11 4.24
N LEU A 100 -12.96 -18.80 4.41
CA LEU A 100 -13.98 -17.83 4.01
C LEU A 100 -14.16 -17.78 2.49
N LEU A 101 -13.05 -17.74 1.76
CA LEU A 101 -13.06 -17.71 0.29
C LEU A 101 -13.69 -18.99 -0.26
N GLY A 102 -13.39 -20.14 0.35
CA GLY A 102 -13.89 -21.43 -0.09
C GLY A 102 -13.18 -21.93 -1.34
N ASP A 103 -13.87 -22.75 -2.13
CA ASP A 103 -13.31 -23.41 -3.32
C ASP A 103 -13.84 -22.74 -4.61
N GLU A 104 -12.93 -22.42 -5.54
CA GLU A 104 -13.23 -21.85 -6.86
C GLU A 104 -14.09 -22.78 -7.75
N THR A 105 -14.12 -24.07 -7.44
CA THR A 105 -14.93 -25.06 -8.16
C THR A 105 -16.37 -25.15 -7.66
N THR A 106 -16.68 -24.51 -6.51
CA THR A 106 -18.03 -24.43 -5.97
C THR A 106 -18.70 -23.12 -6.42
N PRO A 107 -19.77 -23.15 -7.24
CA PRO A 107 -20.36 -21.92 -7.78
C PRO A 107 -20.84 -20.93 -6.73
N GLU A 108 -21.35 -21.41 -5.59
CA GLU A 108 -21.89 -20.57 -4.52
C GLU A 108 -20.83 -20.07 -3.53
N SER A 109 -19.55 -20.42 -3.73
CA SER A 109 -18.48 -19.93 -2.85
C SER A 109 -18.24 -18.43 -3.06
N LEU A 110 -17.72 -17.79 -2.02
CA LEU A 110 -17.42 -16.36 -2.07
C LEU A 110 -16.38 -16.06 -3.14
N ILE A 111 -15.34 -16.90 -3.26
CA ILE A 111 -14.29 -16.72 -4.27
C ILE A 111 -14.85 -16.84 -5.70
N SER A 112 -15.73 -17.82 -5.97
CA SER A 112 -16.34 -17.98 -7.29
C SER A 112 -17.15 -16.74 -7.68
N THR A 113 -17.98 -16.25 -6.77
CA THR A 113 -18.80 -15.05 -6.99
C THR A 113 -17.94 -13.80 -7.24
N GLN A 114 -16.89 -13.60 -6.45
CA GLN A 114 -15.97 -12.46 -6.63
C GLN A 114 -15.15 -12.59 -7.92
N LEU A 115 -14.71 -13.79 -8.29
CA LEU A 115 -13.99 -14.04 -9.53
C LEU A 115 -14.85 -13.79 -10.75
N GLU A 116 -16.12 -14.18 -10.74
CA GLU A 116 -17.06 -13.89 -11.82
C GLU A 116 -17.24 -12.38 -12.03
N PHE A 117 -17.40 -11.63 -10.93
CA PHE A 117 -17.46 -10.18 -10.96
C PHE A 117 -16.20 -9.58 -11.61
N TRP A 118 -15.01 -9.95 -11.11
CA TRP A 118 -13.75 -9.38 -11.62
C TRP A 118 -13.44 -9.81 -13.06
N LYS A 119 -13.77 -11.04 -13.46
CA LYS A 119 -13.65 -11.49 -14.86
C LYS A 119 -14.48 -10.61 -15.79
N LYS A 120 -15.69 -10.25 -15.38
CA LYS A 120 -16.58 -9.38 -16.15
C LYS A 120 -16.11 -7.93 -16.15
N GLU A 121 -15.81 -7.35 -14.98
CA GLU A 121 -15.39 -5.95 -14.87
C GLU A 121 -14.07 -5.67 -15.60
N LEU A 122 -13.16 -6.65 -15.64
CA LEU A 122 -11.85 -6.52 -16.27
C LEU A 122 -11.81 -7.13 -17.68
N GLU A 123 -12.95 -7.53 -18.24
CA GLU A 123 -13.00 -8.10 -19.59
C GLU A 123 -12.54 -7.07 -20.64
N GLY A 124 -11.59 -7.47 -21.49
CA GLY A 124 -11.06 -6.59 -22.53
C GLY A 124 -10.26 -5.40 -22.00
N LEU A 125 -9.73 -5.48 -20.77
CA LEU A 125 -8.77 -4.49 -20.27
C LEU A 125 -7.59 -4.38 -21.25
N PRO A 126 -7.07 -3.16 -21.53
CA PRO A 126 -5.82 -3.04 -22.27
C PRO A 126 -4.65 -3.69 -21.50
N ASP A 127 -3.79 -4.42 -22.22
CA ASP A 127 -2.57 -5.03 -21.65
C ASP A 127 -1.64 -3.98 -21.00
N LYS A 128 -1.67 -2.76 -21.52
CA LYS A 128 -0.95 -1.60 -21.00
C LYS A 128 -1.69 -0.30 -21.33
N ILE A 129 -1.56 0.68 -20.45
CA ILE A 129 -1.87 2.08 -20.78
C ILE A 129 -0.67 2.71 -21.51
N GLU A 130 -0.95 3.50 -22.56
CA GLU A 130 0.09 4.28 -23.24
C GLU A 130 0.25 5.62 -22.52
N LEU A 131 1.47 5.92 -22.06
CA LEU A 131 1.81 7.21 -21.46
C LEU A 131 2.93 7.85 -22.29
N PRO A 132 3.08 9.17 -22.26
CA PRO A 132 4.16 9.86 -22.96
C PRO A 132 5.49 9.62 -22.23
N THR A 133 6.06 8.43 -22.41
CA THR A 133 7.30 8.00 -21.77
C THR A 133 8.52 8.48 -22.55
N ASP A 134 9.54 8.98 -21.85
CA ASP A 134 10.80 9.42 -22.46
C ASP A 134 11.62 8.27 -23.05
N TYR A 135 11.44 7.05 -22.54
CA TYR A 135 12.16 5.85 -22.94
C TYR A 135 11.21 4.72 -23.31
N GLN A 136 11.63 3.87 -24.24
CA GLN A 136 10.93 2.62 -24.53
C GLN A 136 10.97 1.68 -23.32
N ARG A 137 9.87 0.94 -23.10
CA ARG A 137 9.79 -0.06 -22.03
C ARG A 137 10.80 -1.19 -22.31
N PRO A 138 11.75 -1.47 -21.40
CA PRO A 138 12.67 -2.59 -21.56
C PRO A 138 11.97 -3.93 -21.31
N ILE A 139 12.57 -5.02 -21.80
CA ILE A 139 12.09 -6.40 -21.55
C ILE A 139 12.27 -6.76 -20.07
N GLU A 140 13.41 -6.40 -19.49
CA GLU A 140 13.72 -6.60 -18.08
C GLU A 140 13.49 -5.31 -17.28
N THR A 141 12.69 -5.41 -16.21
CA THR A 141 12.41 -4.30 -15.32
C THR A 141 13.60 -4.06 -14.39
N SER A 142 14.08 -2.81 -14.34
CA SER A 142 15.19 -2.45 -13.43
C SER A 142 14.75 -2.31 -11.97
N TYR A 143 13.44 -2.20 -11.72
CA TYR A 143 12.81 -1.84 -10.45
C TYR A 143 13.32 -0.52 -9.83
N ARG A 144 14.07 0.28 -10.58
CA ARG A 144 14.50 1.61 -10.15
C ARG A 144 13.35 2.59 -10.34
N GLY A 145 13.07 3.37 -9.30
CA GLY A 145 12.12 4.46 -9.31
C GLY A 145 12.68 5.69 -8.62
N GLU A 146 12.05 6.82 -8.86
CA GLU A 146 12.32 8.10 -8.22
C GLU A 146 11.01 8.68 -7.70
N THR A 147 11.08 9.50 -6.65
CA THR A 147 9.90 10.16 -6.06
C THR A 147 9.96 11.65 -6.33
N ILE A 148 8.92 12.18 -6.99
CA ILE A 148 8.73 13.62 -7.16
C ILE A 148 7.67 14.08 -6.18
N HIS A 149 8.06 14.97 -5.27
CA HIS A 149 7.14 15.57 -4.31
C HIS A 149 6.49 16.81 -4.91
N PHE A 150 5.16 16.89 -4.82
CA PHE A 150 4.39 18.09 -5.12
C PHE A 150 3.33 18.29 -4.03
N GLN A 151 2.80 19.50 -3.95
CA GLN A 151 1.81 19.88 -2.94
C GLN A 151 0.58 20.49 -3.59
N ILE A 152 -0.59 20.16 -3.03
CA ILE A 152 -1.85 20.85 -3.30
C ILE A 152 -2.07 21.83 -2.15
N ASP A 153 -2.19 23.11 -2.45
CA ASP A 153 -2.38 24.13 -1.43
C ASP A 153 -3.71 23.95 -0.69
N ALA A 154 -3.78 24.50 0.53
CA ALA A 154 -4.95 24.35 1.39
C ALA A 154 -6.25 24.87 0.75
N GLY A 155 -6.17 25.95 -0.03
CA GLY A 155 -7.34 26.52 -0.71
C GLY A 155 -7.88 25.59 -1.79
N MET A 156 -7.01 25.01 -2.61
CA MET A 156 -7.38 24.00 -3.60
C MET A 156 -7.93 22.74 -2.92
N HIS A 157 -7.27 22.25 -1.88
CA HIS A 157 -7.74 21.09 -1.11
C HIS A 157 -9.15 21.30 -0.56
N SER A 158 -9.43 22.44 0.08
CA SER A 158 -10.77 22.77 0.58
C SER A 158 -11.83 22.76 -0.52
N ARG A 159 -11.50 23.27 -1.71
CA ARG A 159 -12.42 23.26 -2.87
C ARG A 159 -12.68 21.85 -3.39
N LEU A 160 -11.68 20.96 -3.38
CA LEU A 160 -11.84 19.56 -3.76
C LEU A 160 -12.73 18.81 -2.76
N VAL A 161 -12.55 19.05 -1.46
CA VAL A 161 -13.42 18.48 -0.41
C VAL A 161 -14.86 18.97 -0.57
N GLU A 162 -15.06 20.26 -0.84
CA GLU A 162 -16.39 20.82 -1.09
C GLU A 162 -17.03 20.22 -2.36
N LEU A 163 -16.26 20.04 -3.43
CA LEU A 163 -16.70 19.38 -4.66
C LEU A 163 -17.16 17.95 -4.38
N ALA A 164 -16.39 17.19 -3.60
CA ALA A 164 -16.72 15.84 -3.20
C ALA A 164 -18.07 15.80 -2.46
N ARG A 165 -18.23 16.68 -1.46
CA ARG A 165 -19.46 16.81 -0.67
C ARG A 165 -20.67 17.18 -1.53
N LYS A 166 -20.54 18.16 -2.43
CA LYS A 166 -21.62 18.61 -3.31
C LYS A 166 -22.13 17.53 -4.27
N ASN A 167 -21.28 16.57 -4.62
CA ASN A 167 -21.64 15.47 -5.54
C ASN A 167 -21.87 14.14 -4.81
N GLY A 168 -21.82 14.11 -3.48
CA GLY A 168 -22.01 12.89 -2.69
C GLY A 168 -21.00 11.79 -3.03
N VAL A 169 -19.74 12.18 -3.23
CA VAL A 169 -18.59 11.29 -3.48
C VAL A 169 -17.49 11.55 -2.45
N SER A 170 -16.53 10.65 -2.32
CA SER A 170 -15.35 10.85 -1.48
C SER A 170 -14.30 11.74 -2.17
N LEU A 171 -13.39 12.33 -1.40
CA LEU A 171 -12.22 13.03 -1.96
C LEU A 171 -11.37 12.08 -2.81
N PHE A 172 -11.28 10.81 -2.41
CA PHE A 172 -10.61 9.76 -3.19
C PHE A 172 -11.18 9.64 -4.60
N MET A 173 -12.51 9.52 -4.73
CA MET A 173 -13.19 9.45 -6.04
C MET A 173 -12.94 10.71 -6.89
N VAL A 174 -12.83 11.89 -6.27
CA VAL A 174 -12.48 13.13 -6.97
C VAL A 174 -11.06 13.08 -7.53
N LEU A 175 -10.09 12.65 -6.73
CA LEU A 175 -8.70 12.52 -7.16
C LEU A 175 -8.53 11.43 -8.22
N GLN A 176 -9.21 10.29 -8.08
CA GLN A 176 -9.25 9.23 -9.08
C GLN A 176 -9.81 9.73 -10.41
N ALA A 177 -10.95 10.44 -10.40
CA ALA A 177 -11.50 11.03 -11.62
C ALA A 177 -10.54 12.02 -12.27
N GLY A 178 -9.86 12.84 -11.46
CA GLY A 178 -8.80 13.75 -11.93
C GLY A 178 -7.64 13.02 -12.59
N LEU A 179 -7.17 11.92 -11.97
CA LEU A 179 -6.08 11.11 -12.49
C LEU A 179 -6.46 10.39 -13.80
N SER A 180 -7.66 9.80 -13.86
CA SER A 180 -8.18 9.18 -15.10
C SER A 180 -8.32 10.20 -16.22
N ALA A 181 -8.84 11.39 -15.93
CA ALA A 181 -8.93 12.48 -16.91
C ALA A 181 -7.55 12.95 -17.39
N LEU A 182 -6.58 13.04 -16.48
CA LEU A 182 -5.20 13.37 -16.81
C LEU A 182 -4.59 12.31 -17.74
N PHE A 183 -4.74 11.02 -17.43
CA PHE A 183 -4.21 9.93 -18.26
C PHE A 183 -4.83 9.93 -19.66
N THR A 184 -6.15 10.14 -19.77
CA THR A 184 -6.79 10.34 -21.07
C THR A 184 -6.22 11.54 -21.83
N ARG A 185 -6.00 12.68 -21.15
CA ARG A 185 -5.39 13.87 -21.76
C ARG A 185 -3.93 13.66 -22.18
N LEU A 186 -3.21 12.76 -21.51
CA LEU A 186 -1.85 12.35 -21.86
C LEU A 186 -1.78 11.26 -22.95
N GLY A 187 -2.93 10.80 -23.46
CA GLY A 187 -2.98 9.84 -24.56
C GLY A 187 -3.13 8.36 -24.16
N ALA A 188 -3.45 8.07 -22.90
CA ALA A 188 -3.69 6.69 -22.42
C ALA A 188 -4.97 6.03 -22.95
N GLY A 189 -5.67 6.67 -23.88
CA GLY A 189 -6.99 6.25 -24.35
C GLY A 189 -8.09 6.60 -23.36
N THR A 190 -9.22 5.91 -23.48
CA THR A 190 -10.44 6.22 -22.71
C THR A 190 -10.89 5.11 -21.75
N ASP A 191 -10.13 4.03 -21.65
CA ASP A 191 -10.38 2.93 -20.71
C ASP A 191 -9.19 2.81 -19.76
N ILE A 192 -9.34 3.38 -18.57
CA ILE A 192 -8.24 3.65 -17.65
C ILE A 192 -8.36 2.77 -16.40
N PRO A 193 -7.57 1.68 -16.28
CA PRO A 193 -7.45 0.91 -15.05
C PRO A 193 -6.44 1.56 -14.10
N ILE A 194 -6.86 1.82 -12.86
CA ILE A 194 -5.99 2.32 -11.79
C ILE A 194 -6.04 1.35 -10.61
N GLY A 195 -4.88 0.84 -10.19
CA GLY A 195 -4.76 0.05 -8.97
C GLY A 195 -4.83 0.95 -7.73
N SER A 196 -5.64 0.56 -6.74
CA SER A 196 -5.70 1.22 -5.44
C SER A 196 -5.53 0.22 -4.31
N PRO A 197 -4.57 0.41 -3.38
CA PRO A 197 -4.47 -0.45 -2.22
C PRO A 197 -5.64 -0.21 -1.26
N ILE A 198 -6.11 -1.27 -0.61
CA ILE A 198 -7.06 -1.26 0.49
C ILE A 198 -6.43 -1.98 1.69
N ALA A 199 -6.73 -1.53 2.92
CA ALA A 199 -6.05 -2.05 4.11
C ALA A 199 -6.29 -3.55 4.36
N GLY A 200 -7.42 -4.11 3.91
CA GLY A 200 -7.76 -5.53 4.08
C GLY A 200 -7.99 -5.96 5.54
N ARG A 201 -8.19 -5.01 6.45
CA ARG A 201 -8.41 -5.24 7.88
C ARG A 201 -9.86 -4.93 8.24
N ASN A 202 -10.77 -5.80 7.81
CA ASN A 202 -12.22 -5.60 8.02
C ASN A 202 -12.70 -6.08 9.40
N ASP A 203 -11.86 -6.80 10.14
CA ASP A 203 -12.15 -7.29 11.49
C ASP A 203 -11.25 -6.56 12.50
N ASP A 204 -11.85 -6.06 13.58
CA ASP A 204 -11.17 -5.29 14.63
C ASP A 204 -10.03 -6.08 15.28
N ALA A 205 -10.13 -7.42 15.34
CA ALA A 205 -9.11 -8.32 15.88
C ALA A 205 -7.79 -8.24 15.09
N LEU A 206 -7.81 -7.74 13.86
CA LEU A 206 -6.63 -7.59 13.01
C LEU A 206 -5.90 -6.26 13.24
N SER A 207 -6.48 -5.29 13.95
CA SER A 207 -5.97 -3.91 14.02
C SER A 207 -4.53 -3.80 14.51
N ASP A 208 -4.16 -4.65 15.48
CA ASP A 208 -2.86 -4.60 16.16
C ASP A 208 -1.83 -5.62 15.62
N ILE A 209 -2.20 -6.39 14.61
CA ILE A 209 -1.34 -7.44 14.06
C ILE A 209 -0.35 -6.85 13.05
N VAL A 210 0.93 -7.12 13.23
CA VAL A 210 1.94 -6.91 12.19
C VAL A 210 1.84 -8.05 11.18
N GLY A 211 1.52 -7.73 9.93
CA GLY A 211 1.32 -8.71 8.86
C GLY A 211 0.98 -8.06 7.52
N LEU A 212 0.87 -8.86 6.47
CA LEU A 212 0.48 -8.39 5.14
C LEU A 212 -1.03 -8.54 4.92
N PHE A 213 -1.79 -7.46 5.09
CA PHE A 213 -3.24 -7.47 4.89
C PHE A 213 -3.67 -6.65 3.68
N VAL A 214 -2.80 -5.76 3.17
CA VAL A 214 -3.12 -4.92 2.03
C VAL A 214 -3.55 -5.77 0.82
N ASN A 215 -4.68 -5.40 0.23
CA ASN A 215 -5.15 -5.94 -1.04
C ASN A 215 -5.18 -4.80 -2.07
N THR A 216 -5.30 -5.12 -3.37
CA THR A 216 -5.36 -4.12 -4.44
C THR A 216 -6.65 -4.27 -5.23
N LEU A 217 -7.43 -3.18 -5.33
CA LEU A 217 -8.58 -3.09 -6.22
C LEU A 217 -8.16 -2.49 -7.56
N VAL A 218 -8.66 -3.05 -8.67
CA VAL A 218 -8.47 -2.49 -10.01
C VAL A 218 -9.69 -1.64 -10.35
N LEU A 219 -9.53 -0.32 -10.29
CA LEU A 219 -10.61 0.64 -10.51
C LEU A 219 -10.63 1.07 -11.98
N ARG A 220 -11.34 0.30 -12.81
CA ARG A 220 -11.52 0.59 -14.24
C ARG A 220 -12.45 1.80 -14.44
N THR A 221 -11.97 2.79 -15.19
CA THR A 221 -12.70 4.04 -15.43
C THR A 221 -12.81 4.31 -16.93
N ASN A 222 -14.05 4.41 -17.42
CA ASN A 222 -14.32 4.80 -18.81
C ASN A 222 -14.49 6.33 -18.94
N THR A 223 -13.60 6.97 -19.66
CA THR A 223 -13.59 8.42 -19.94
C THR A 223 -14.06 8.77 -21.36
N SER A 224 -14.62 7.83 -22.11
CA SER A 224 -15.06 8.03 -23.49
C SER A 224 -16.29 8.94 -23.59
N GLY A 225 -16.46 9.56 -24.77
CA GLY A 225 -17.58 10.45 -25.07
C GLY A 225 -17.42 11.88 -24.55
N ASP A 226 -16.19 12.30 -24.23
CA ASP A 226 -15.85 13.64 -23.70
C ASP A 226 -16.77 14.08 -22.54
N PRO A 227 -16.86 13.29 -21.45
CA PRO A 227 -17.77 13.58 -20.37
C PRO A 227 -17.38 14.86 -19.64
N SER A 228 -18.38 15.59 -19.14
CA SER A 228 -18.14 16.58 -18.10
C SER A 228 -17.50 15.93 -16.87
N PHE A 229 -16.75 16.71 -16.09
CA PHE A 229 -16.13 16.17 -14.87
C PHE A 229 -17.17 15.59 -13.90
N LYS A 230 -18.39 16.15 -13.86
CA LYS A 230 -19.49 15.64 -13.05
C LYS A 230 -19.96 14.26 -13.51
N GLU A 231 -20.08 14.04 -14.82
CA GLU A 231 -20.41 12.72 -15.36
C GLU A 231 -19.32 11.71 -15.08
N LEU A 232 -18.05 12.11 -15.22
CA LEU A 232 -16.92 11.25 -14.87
C LEU A 232 -16.91 10.87 -13.39
N LEU A 233 -17.19 11.80 -12.48
CA LEU A 233 -17.35 11.51 -11.05
C LEU A 233 -18.44 10.48 -10.78
N ASN A 234 -19.57 10.54 -11.50
CA ASN A 234 -20.63 9.55 -11.35
C ASN A 234 -20.18 8.16 -11.85
N ARG A 235 -19.45 8.08 -12.96
CA ARG A 235 -18.87 6.82 -13.46
C ARG A 235 -17.90 6.21 -12.44
N VAL A 236 -16.98 7.03 -11.90
CA VAL A 236 -16.03 6.62 -10.86
C VAL A 236 -16.74 6.17 -9.59
N LYS A 237 -17.77 6.90 -9.14
CA LYS A 237 -18.57 6.51 -7.98
C LYS A 237 -19.20 5.13 -8.17
N GLN A 238 -19.80 4.89 -9.33
CA GLN A 238 -20.43 3.60 -9.64
C GLN A 238 -19.41 2.45 -9.64
N SER A 239 -18.26 2.62 -10.32
CA SER A 239 -17.25 1.55 -10.37
C SER A 239 -16.61 1.27 -9.01
N ASN A 240 -16.39 2.30 -8.20
CA ASN A 240 -15.86 2.16 -6.84
C ASN A 240 -16.81 1.43 -5.90
N LEU A 241 -18.11 1.76 -5.95
CA LEU A 241 -19.12 1.12 -5.11
C LEU A 241 -19.42 -0.32 -5.55
N ALA A 242 -19.17 -0.67 -6.81
CA ALA A 242 -19.29 -2.04 -7.29
C ALA A 242 -18.08 -2.90 -6.88
N ALA A 243 -16.89 -2.29 -6.82
CA ALA A 243 -15.65 -2.96 -6.43
C ALA A 243 -15.52 -3.24 -4.92
N TYR A 244 -16.36 -2.63 -4.09
CA TYR A 244 -16.41 -2.74 -2.63
C TYR A 244 -17.61 -3.56 -2.18
#